data_AF-A0ABC8KXT4-F1
#
_entry.id   AF-A0ABC8KXT4-F1
#
_cell.length_a   1.000
_cell.length_b   1.000
_cell.length_c   1.000
_cell.angle_alpha   90.00
_cell.angle_beta   90.00
_cell.angle_gamma   90.00
#
_symmetry.space_group_name_H-M   'P 1'
#
loop_
_entity.id
_entity.type
_entity.pdbx_description
1 polymer ?
#
loop_
_entity_poly.entity_id
_entity_poly.type
_entity_poly.pdbx_seq_one_letter_code
_entity_poly.pdbx_strand_id
1 'polypeptide(L)'
;MSSSRRSRQASSASSRISNDQITDLISKLRQSIPEIHQNRRSNTASSSKVLQETCNYIRSLNKEVDDLSDRLSQLLETIDPNSPQAAVIRSLINE
;
A
#
# COMPACT_ATOMS: atom_id res chain seq x y z
N MET A 1 59.38 -9.57 -1.40
CA MET A 1 59.13 -10.43 -2.57
C MET A 1 57.84 -11.18 -2.26
N SER A 2 56.68 -10.64 -2.65
CA SER A 2 55.95 -10.97 -3.90
C SER A 2 55.59 -12.47 -3.92
N SER A 3 54.37 -12.96 -4.11
CA SER A 3 53.03 -12.45 -4.39
C SER A 3 52.13 -13.70 -4.30
N SER A 4 50.89 -13.61 -3.82
CA SER A 4 49.83 -14.46 -4.39
C SER A 4 48.46 -13.85 -4.16
N ARG A 5 48.09 -13.09 -5.18
CA ARG A 5 46.73 -12.71 -5.53
C ARG A 5 45.89 -13.98 -5.59
N ARG A 6 44.87 -14.09 -4.74
CA ARG A 6 43.71 -14.90 -5.10
C ARG A 6 42.46 -14.04 -5.03
N SER A 7 42.24 -13.38 -6.17
CA SER A 7 40.92 -12.95 -6.61
C SER A 7 39.94 -14.11 -6.36
N ARG A 8 38.98 -13.89 -5.47
CA ARG A 8 37.69 -14.57 -5.54
C ARG A 8 36.67 -13.50 -5.89
N GLN A 9 36.59 -13.26 -7.19
CA GLN A 9 35.35 -12.87 -7.84
C GLN A 9 34.21 -13.83 -7.45
N ALA A 10 33.01 -13.29 -7.56
CA ALA A 10 31.71 -13.94 -7.49
C ALA A 10 31.14 -14.13 -6.08
N SER A 11 30.41 -13.11 -5.63
CA SER A 11 29.02 -13.07 -6.06
C SER A 11 28.51 -11.64 -5.89
N SER A 12 28.10 -11.03 -7.00
CA SER A 12 27.07 -10.01 -7.00
C SER A 12 25.85 -10.62 -6.32
N ALA A 13 25.81 -10.54 -4.99
CA ALA A 13 24.64 -10.84 -4.20
C ALA A 13 23.64 -9.74 -4.55
N SER A 14 22.95 -9.93 -5.68
CA SER A 14 21.63 -9.37 -5.90
C SER A 14 20.92 -9.49 -4.57
N SER A 15 20.61 -8.34 -3.95
CA SER A 15 20.02 -8.19 -2.62
C SER A 15 18.94 -9.26 -2.37
N ARG A 16 19.35 -10.43 -1.88
CA ARG A 16 18.42 -11.53 -1.63
C ARG A 16 17.69 -11.15 -0.36
N ILE A 17 16.41 -10.83 -0.50
CA ILE A 17 15.52 -10.55 0.62
C ILE A 17 15.63 -11.73 1.59
N SER A 18 16.03 -11.47 2.83
CA SER A 18 16.14 -12.48 3.88
C SER A 18 14.76 -12.90 4.38
N ASN A 19 14.61 -14.16 4.84
CA ASN A 19 13.35 -14.66 5.41
C ASN A 19 12.83 -13.80 6.59
N ASP A 20 13.74 -13.21 7.38
CA ASP A 20 13.37 -12.30 8.47
C ASP A 20 12.73 -11.01 7.94
N GLN A 21 13.23 -10.48 6.82
CA GLN A 21 12.64 -9.30 6.17
C GLN A 21 11.27 -9.61 5.58
N ILE A 22 11.08 -10.82 5.04
CA ILE A 22 9.77 -11.28 4.56
C ILE A 22 8.79 -11.38 5.73
N THR A 23 9.24 -11.90 6.87
CA THR A 23 8.41 -12.07 8.08
C THR A 23 8.03 -10.72 8.71
N ASP A 24 8.97 -9.78 8.77
CA ASP A 24 8.72 -8.41 9.23
C ASP A 24 7.73 -7.68 8.30
N LEU A 25 7.91 -7.81 6.98
CA LEU A 25 6.99 -7.21 6.00
C LEU A 25 5.57 -7.76 6.15
N ILE A 26 5.41 -9.08 6.29
CA ILE A 26 4.11 -9.71 6.53
C ILE A 26 3.50 -9.21 7.84
N SER A 27 4.31 -9.05 8.89
CA SER A 27 3.84 -8.55 10.20
C SER A 27 3.32 -7.12 10.11
N LYS A 28 4.01 -6.25 9.35
CA LYS A 28 3.58 -4.88 9.05
C LYS A 28 2.29 -4.86 8.22
N LEU A 29 2.20 -5.70 7.18
CA LEU A 29 0.97 -5.81 6.37
C LEU A 29 -0.23 -6.25 7.20
N ARG A 30 -0.04 -7.21 8.11
CA ARG A 30 -1.11 -7.62 9.04
C ARG A 30 -1.56 -6.48 9.95
N GLN A 31 -0.69 -5.54 10.31
CA GLN A 31 -1.02 -4.36 11.13
C GLN A 31 -1.71 -3.23 10.34
N SER A 32 -1.47 -3.14 9.03
CA SER A 32 -2.07 -2.09 8.20
C SER A 32 -3.43 -2.45 7.62
N ILE A 33 -3.88 -3.70 7.73
CA ILE A 33 -5.13 -4.17 7.13
C ILE A 33 -6.18 -4.42 8.22
N PRO A 34 -7.26 -3.60 8.27
CA PRO A 34 -8.34 -3.77 9.25
C PRO A 34 -9.02 -5.14 9.15
N GLU A 35 -9.19 -5.67 7.94
CA GLU A 35 -9.85 -6.97 7.71
C GLU A 35 -9.06 -8.15 8.30
N ILE A 36 -7.73 -8.10 8.27
CA ILE A 36 -6.88 -9.15 8.84
C ILE A 36 -6.95 -9.12 10.38
N HIS A 37 -7.17 -7.95 10.99
CA HIS A 37 -7.35 -7.85 12.44
C HIS A 37 -8.58 -8.61 12.93
N GLN A 38 -9.68 -8.56 12.18
CA GLN A 38 -10.91 -9.27 12.55
C GLN A 38 -10.74 -10.79 12.41
N ASN A 39 -9.95 -11.25 11.44
CA ASN A 39 -9.70 -12.66 11.19
C ASN A 39 -8.56 -13.26 12.05
N ARG A 40 -7.97 -12.50 12.98
CA ARG A 40 -6.92 -12.97 13.91
C ARG A 40 -7.31 -14.20 14.76
N ARG A 41 -8.59 -14.58 14.80
CA ARG A 41 -9.03 -15.83 15.44
C ARG A 41 -8.58 -17.09 14.70
N SER A 42 -8.20 -16.99 13.42
CA SER A 42 -7.62 -18.09 12.64
C SER A 42 -6.09 -17.97 12.63
N ASN A 43 -5.44 -18.59 13.61
CA ASN A 43 -4.05 -18.33 13.99
C ASN A 43 -2.95 -18.85 13.01
N THR A 44 -3.25 -19.08 11.72
CA THR A 44 -2.28 -19.62 10.74
C THR A 44 -2.57 -19.20 9.29
N ALA A 45 -2.89 -17.93 9.03
CA ALA A 45 -2.94 -17.44 7.65
C ALA A 45 -1.53 -17.53 7.01
N SER A 46 -1.39 -18.27 5.91
CA SER A 46 -0.13 -18.37 5.17
C SER A 46 0.32 -17.00 4.65
N SER A 47 1.63 -16.81 4.43
CA SER A 47 2.18 -15.58 3.83
C SER A 47 1.47 -15.20 2.53
N SER A 48 1.15 -16.19 1.70
CA SER A 48 0.39 -15.99 0.46
C SER A 48 -1.02 -15.44 0.71
N LYS A 49 -1.70 -15.91 1.76
CA LYS A 49 -3.04 -15.44 2.12
C LYS A 49 -3.00 -13.99 2.60
N VAL A 50 -2.01 -13.64 3.43
CA VAL A 50 -1.83 -12.25 3.89
C VAL A 50 -1.59 -11.31 2.72
N LEU A 51 -0.71 -11.70 1.78
CA LEU A 51 -0.46 -10.91 0.58
C LEU A 51 -1.71 -10.78 -0.29
N GLN A 52 -2.49 -11.84 -0.46
CA GLN A 52 -3.74 -11.81 -1.23
C GLN A 52 -4.78 -10.88 -0.58
N GLU A 53 -4.99 -10.99 0.74
CA GLU A 53 -5.87 -10.09 1.50
C GLU A 53 -5.39 -8.64 1.42
N THR A 54 -4.07 -8.41 1.45
CA THR A 54 -3.46 -7.09 1.22
C THR A 54 -3.81 -6.54 -0.16
N CYS A 55 -3.61 -7.32 -1.22
CA CYS A 55 -3.89 -6.88 -2.58
C CYS A 55 -5.39 -6.61 -2.80
N ASN A 56 -6.25 -7.41 -2.19
CA ASN A 56 -7.70 -7.20 -2.25
C ASN A 56 -8.10 -5.91 -1.54
N TYR A 57 -7.57 -5.66 -0.34
CA TYR A 57 -7.83 -4.43 0.41
C TYR A 57 -7.32 -3.18 -0.31
N ILE A 58 -6.13 -3.23 -0.91
CA ILE A 58 -5.65 -2.13 -1.76
C ILE A 58 -6.61 -1.88 -2.92
N ARG A 59 -7.13 -2.95 -3.57
CA ARG A 59 -8.08 -2.80 -4.67
C ARG A 59 -9.41 -2.21 -4.22
N SER A 60 -9.93 -2.61 -3.06
CA SER A 60 -11.17 -2.02 -2.52
C SER A 60 -10.97 -0.56 -2.17
N LEU A 61 -9.85 -0.19 -1.54
CA LEU A 61 -9.53 1.21 -1.24
C LEU A 61 -9.43 2.06 -2.50
N ASN A 62 -8.75 1.59 -3.56
CA ASN A 62 -8.70 2.34 -4.82
C ASN A 62 -10.10 2.55 -5.38
N LYS A 63 -10.95 1.51 -5.35
CA LYS A 63 -12.34 1.64 -5.79
C LYS A 63 -13.14 2.63 -4.94
N GLU A 64 -12.98 2.60 -3.60
CA GLU A 64 -13.66 3.54 -2.72
C GLU A 64 -13.21 4.99 -2.98
N VAL A 65 -11.91 5.20 -3.26
CA VAL A 65 -11.40 6.51 -3.68
C VAL A 65 -12.04 6.95 -4.99
N ASP A 66 -12.06 6.08 -6.01
CA ASP A 66 -12.68 6.38 -7.31
C ASP A 66 -14.18 6.72 -7.16
N ASP A 67 -14.94 5.89 -6.43
CA ASP A 67 -16.38 6.07 -6.19
C ASP A 67 -16.65 7.38 -5.42
N LEU A 68 -15.80 7.73 -4.44
CA LEU A 68 -15.91 8.99 -3.70
C LEU A 68 -15.56 10.21 -4.57
N SER A 69 -14.53 10.09 -5.41
CA SER A 69 -14.14 11.13 -6.36
C SER A 69 -15.24 11.42 -7.39
N ASP A 70 -15.89 10.37 -7.92
CA ASP A 70 -17.02 10.52 -8.84
C ASP A 70 -18.22 11.18 -8.15
N ARG A 71 -18.55 10.74 -6.93
CA ARG A 71 -19.64 11.33 -6.14
C ARG A 71 -19.37 12.80 -5.80
N LEU A 72 -18.12 13.15 -5.47
CA LEU A 72 -17.72 14.53 -5.22
C LEU A 72 -17.85 15.38 -6.48
N SER A 73 -17.43 14.85 -7.63
CA SER A 73 -17.57 15.52 -8.93
C SER A 73 -19.05 15.82 -9.24
N GLN A 74 -19.94 14.85 -9.06
CA GLN A 74 -21.38 15.04 -9.25
C GLN A 74 -21.96 16.08 -8.27
N LEU A 75 -21.56 16.03 -6.99
CA LEU A 75 -22.02 17.03 -6.02
C LEU A 75 -21.56 18.44 -6.41
N LEU A 76 -20.32 18.58 -6.89
CA LEU A 76 -19.79 19.84 -7.37
C LEU A 76 -20.54 20.39 -8.59
N GLU A 77 -21.01 19.53 -9.50
CA GLU A 77 -21.85 19.95 -10.63
C GLU A 77 -23.21 20.51 -10.17
N THR A 78 -23.76 20.01 -9.06
CA THR A 78 -25.04 20.47 -8.51
C THR A 78 -24.94 21.76 -7.68
N ILE A 79 -23.73 22.13 -7.24
CA ILE A 79 -23.50 23.32 -6.43
C ILE A 79 -23.46 24.55 -7.34
N ASP A 80 -24.14 25.63 -6.93
CA ASP A 80 -24.01 26.93 -7.61
C ASP A 80 -22.54 27.35 -7.60
N PRO A 81 -21.91 27.54 -8.77
CA PRO A 81 -20.50 27.91 -8.88
C PRO A 81 -20.15 29.26 -8.23
N ASN A 82 -21.16 30.08 -7.91
CA ASN A 82 -20.99 31.36 -7.22
C ASN A 82 -21.23 31.27 -5.70
N SER A 83 -21.55 30.07 -5.17
CA SER A 83 -21.79 29.88 -3.75
C SER A 83 -20.49 29.91 -2.93
N PRO A 84 -20.52 30.39 -1.68
CA PRO A 84 -19.35 30.36 -0.80
C PRO A 84 -18.83 28.94 -0.52
N GLN A 85 -19.71 27.93 -0.57
CA GLN A 85 -19.33 26.51 -0.44
C GLN A 85 -18.48 26.04 -1.63
N ALA A 86 -18.81 26.44 -2.86
CA ALA A 86 -18.00 26.14 -4.05
C ALA A 86 -16.60 26.74 -3.96
N ALA A 87 -16.48 27.95 -3.42
CA ALA A 87 -15.19 28.61 -3.23
C ALA A 87 -14.27 27.83 -2.26
N VAL A 88 -14.82 27.33 -1.15
CA VAL A 88 -14.07 26.49 -0.20
C VAL A 88 -13.61 25.19 -0.86
N ILE A 89 -14.49 24.48 -1.58
CA ILE A 89 -14.09 23.22 -2.22
C ILE A 89 -13.02 23.44 -3.30
N ARG A 90 -13.12 24.50 -4.11
CA ARG A 90 -12.07 24.85 -5.08
C ARG A 90 -10.73 25.16 -4.42
N SER A 91 -10.74 25.80 -3.25
CA SER A 91 -9.51 26.07 -2.50
C SER A 91 -8.86 24.79 -1.96
N LEU A 92 -9.66 23.77 -1.60
CA LEU A 92 -9.15 22.50 -1.10
C LEU A 92 -8.64 21.55 -2.20
N ILE A 93 -9.13 21.70 -3.45
CA ILE A 93 -8.72 20.86 -4.60
C ILE A 93 -7.49 21.43 -5.32
N ASN A 94 -7.24 22.75 -5.20
CA ASN A 94 -6.17 23.45 -5.92
C ASN A 94 -4.92 23.75 -5.07
N GLU A 95 -4.83 23.24 -3.84
CA GLU A 95 -3.56 23.15 -3.09
C GLU A 95 -2.84 21.82 -3.38
#